data_AF-A0A1M7T566-F1
#
_entry.id   AF-A0A1M7T566-F1
#
_cell.length_a   1.000
_cell.length_b   1.000
_cell.length_c   1.000
_cell.angle_alpha   90.00
_cell.angle_beta   90.00
_cell.angle_gamma   90.00
#
_symmetry.space_group_name_H-M   'P 1'
#
loop_
_entity.id
_entity.type
_entity.pdbx_description
1 polymer ?
#
loop_
_entity_poly.entity_id
_entity_poly.type
_entity_poly.pdbx_seq_one_letter_code
_entity_poly.pdbx_strand_id
1 'polypeptide(L)'
;MPALRLSDDVLMIGHSLIGTTLPLMLRDLVDDAPSGGRIDAQIINGAPLSWQWDHSSEAQGVDGRAALATGAYEAVVLTEAVPLQNHLTWSDTYGYAKRFYDLAVGANPEARVYMYETWHDIRSGTGVDVPYDEGDSVPWRERLAQDLPKWQGIVEYVNANRAPGQPEMQLIPAGQAMARMHDAIAAGQVPGLNDISDLFADTIHLNDLGNYFMAMVHYAAIYGRDPGDLPEALHGDWGQAFDAPSAALADVMQDIAWQTVSETLALDPADPAPIDPTPTDPTPTDPAPSDPTPSDPAPTDPEPADPVPNDPAPGDPAEARSGLIRIGAAGDDRLVGDDGADILRGRAGNDALAGLGGDDRLAGGRGADSLDGGAGHDALRGRAGGDVLFAGDGDDVLRGGRGRDSLSGQAGDDAIAGGRGDDILAGGAGADVFVFAADWGRDRVADFVQGQDRLDFSNAGVGAASELTILDHAEGALIAWGEDSVLLAGMRADALSASDFIF
;
A
#
# COMPACT_ATOMS: atom_id res chain seq x y z
N MET A 1 -2.04 -10.08 19.15
CA MET A 1 -3.45 -9.64 19.00
C MET A 1 -3.78 -9.70 17.53
N PRO A 2 -5.02 -10.05 17.14
CA PRO A 2 -5.42 -9.99 15.72
C PRO A 2 -5.20 -8.56 15.22
N ALA A 3 -4.67 -8.42 14.01
CA ALA A 3 -4.37 -7.12 13.42
C ALA A 3 -5.64 -6.33 13.14
N LEU A 4 -5.52 -4.99 13.17
CA LEU A 4 -6.66 -4.10 12.96
C LEU A 4 -7.16 -4.23 11.52
N ARG A 5 -8.48 -4.22 11.38
CA ARG A 5 -9.17 -4.18 10.09
C ARG A 5 -9.35 -2.72 9.66
N LEU A 6 -9.50 -2.49 8.37
CA LEU A 6 -9.80 -1.16 7.82
C LEU A 6 -11.15 -0.60 8.31
N SER A 7 -12.03 -1.48 8.82
CA SER A 7 -13.30 -1.15 9.45
C SER A 7 -13.20 -0.66 10.89
N ASP A 8 -12.02 -0.76 11.51
CA ASP A 8 -11.85 -0.46 12.94
C ASP A 8 -11.69 1.08 13.14
N ASP A 9 -12.27 1.61 14.22
CA ASP A 9 -12.31 3.04 14.51
C ASP A 9 -10.97 3.51 15.14
N VAL A 10 -10.44 4.63 14.64
CA VAL A 10 -9.18 5.23 15.10
C VAL A 10 -9.42 6.62 15.69
N LEU A 11 -8.84 6.88 16.86
CA LEU A 11 -8.80 8.22 17.46
C LEU A 11 -7.37 8.75 17.51
N MET A 12 -7.13 9.91 16.91
CA MET A 12 -5.85 10.63 16.99
C MET A 12 -5.95 11.79 17.98
N ILE A 13 -5.15 11.77 19.05
CA ILE A 13 -5.09 12.83 20.07
C ILE A 13 -3.77 13.57 19.94
N GLY A 14 -3.83 14.84 19.55
CA GLY A 14 -2.63 15.61 19.30
C GLY A 14 -2.75 17.12 19.15
N HIS A 15 -1.76 17.64 18.44
CA HIS A 15 -1.51 19.06 18.21
C HIS A 15 -1.18 19.29 16.73
N SER A 16 -0.53 20.41 16.41
CA SER A 16 -0.35 20.87 15.04
C SER A 16 0.53 19.96 14.16
N LEU A 17 1.31 19.03 14.73
CA LEU A 17 2.06 18.03 13.94
C LEU A 17 1.21 16.86 13.44
N ILE A 18 0.09 16.56 14.10
CA ILE A 18 -0.96 15.74 13.48
C ILE A 18 -1.81 16.65 12.59
N GLY A 19 -2.13 17.85 13.06
CA GLY A 19 -2.91 18.82 12.30
C GLY A 19 -4.29 18.26 11.91
N THR A 20 -4.91 18.85 10.90
CA THR A 20 -6.21 18.39 10.38
C THR A 20 -6.07 17.58 9.08
N THR A 21 -4.97 17.75 8.35
CA THR A 21 -4.74 17.11 7.05
C THR A 21 -4.45 15.62 7.19
N LEU A 22 -3.56 15.21 8.10
CA LEU A 22 -3.18 13.81 8.26
C LEU A 22 -4.37 12.89 8.62
N PRO A 23 -5.26 13.22 9.58
CA PRO A 23 -6.44 12.39 9.84
C PRO A 23 -7.37 12.24 8.64
N LEU A 24 -7.53 13.30 7.82
CA LEU A 24 -8.33 13.25 6.60
C LEU A 24 -7.69 12.32 5.55
N MET A 25 -6.38 12.48 5.33
CA MET A 25 -5.63 11.64 4.41
C MET A 25 -5.66 10.16 4.83
N LEU A 26 -5.52 9.86 6.12
CA LEU A 26 -5.61 8.49 6.63
C LEU A 26 -7.01 7.91 6.45
N ARG A 27 -8.05 8.74 6.62
CA ARG A 27 -9.44 8.36 6.38
C ARG A 27 -9.67 7.99 4.91
N ASP A 28 -9.20 8.82 3.99
CA ASP A 28 -9.38 8.57 2.55
C ASP A 28 -8.73 7.25 2.11
N LEU A 29 -7.62 6.83 2.73
CA LEU A 29 -6.98 5.52 2.46
C LEU A 29 -7.80 4.31 2.92
N VAL A 30 -8.77 4.49 3.81
CA VAL A 30 -9.56 3.39 4.39
C VAL A 30 -11.05 3.43 4.00
N ASP A 31 -11.53 4.55 3.46
CA ASP A 31 -12.94 4.78 3.09
C ASP A 31 -13.42 3.91 1.90
N ASP A 32 -12.53 3.36 1.05
CA ASP A 32 -12.89 2.40 -0.03
C ASP A 32 -13.04 0.94 0.46
N ALA A 33 -12.75 0.64 1.72
CA ALA A 33 -13.11 -0.66 2.29
C ALA A 33 -14.65 -0.72 2.43
N PRO A 34 -15.33 -1.84 2.08
CA PRO A 34 -16.80 -1.97 2.09
C PRO A 34 -17.51 -1.62 3.43
N SER A 35 -16.75 -1.40 4.51
CA SER A 35 -17.21 -1.14 5.87
C SER A 35 -16.51 0.05 6.58
N GLY A 36 -15.71 0.86 5.85
CA GLY A 36 -14.80 1.92 6.33
C GLY A 36 -14.92 2.39 7.79
N GLY A 37 -13.86 2.21 8.57
CA GLY A 37 -13.77 2.62 9.98
C GLY A 37 -13.68 4.14 10.16
N ARG A 38 -14.17 4.65 11.30
CA ARG A 38 -14.15 6.09 11.59
C ARG A 38 -12.75 6.54 12.03
N ILE A 39 -12.18 7.53 11.34
CA ILE A 39 -10.99 8.26 11.80
C ILE A 39 -11.42 9.59 12.41
N ASP A 40 -11.31 9.71 13.74
CA ASP A 40 -11.56 10.96 14.46
C ASP A 40 -10.27 11.56 15.01
N ALA A 41 -10.26 12.87 15.23
CA ALA A 41 -9.12 13.57 15.80
C ALA A 41 -9.51 14.62 16.85
N GLN A 42 -8.70 14.71 17.90
CA GLN A 42 -8.63 15.83 18.83
C GLN A 42 -7.37 16.64 18.53
N ILE A 43 -7.50 17.91 18.15
CA ILE A 43 -6.37 18.79 17.86
C ILE A 43 -6.38 20.03 18.76
N ILE A 44 -5.33 20.20 19.56
CA ILE A 44 -5.05 21.44 20.30
C ILE A 44 -3.62 21.89 19.95
N ASN A 45 -3.51 22.96 19.17
CA ASN A 45 -2.23 23.42 18.63
C ASN A 45 -1.21 23.78 19.72
N GLY A 46 0.02 23.28 19.57
CA GLY A 46 1.13 23.49 20.53
C GLY A 46 0.91 22.90 21.93
N ALA A 47 -0.13 22.07 22.12
CA ALA A 47 -0.51 21.59 23.44
C ALA A 47 0.26 20.31 23.80
N PRO A 48 0.95 20.29 24.96
CA PRO A 48 1.53 19.06 25.48
C PRO A 48 0.44 18.10 25.98
N LEU A 49 0.76 16.82 26.18
CA LEU A 49 -0.20 15.80 26.62
C LEU A 49 -0.94 16.19 27.90
N SER A 50 -0.27 16.90 28.81
CA SER A 50 -0.89 17.43 30.03
C SER A 50 -2.03 18.40 29.73
N TRP A 51 -1.79 19.34 28.81
CA TRP A 51 -2.80 20.31 28.38
C TRP A 51 -3.92 19.63 27.58
N GLN A 52 -3.55 18.70 26.69
CA GLN A 52 -4.51 17.91 25.92
C GLN A 52 -5.44 17.10 26.83
N TRP A 53 -4.94 16.63 27.98
CA TRP A 53 -5.75 15.95 28.99
C TRP A 53 -6.69 16.90 29.74
N ASP A 54 -6.19 18.05 30.18
CA ASP A 54 -6.98 18.97 31.01
C ASP A 54 -8.01 19.79 30.20
N HIS A 55 -7.74 20.03 28.91
CA HIS A 55 -8.53 20.91 28.04
C HIS A 55 -9.11 20.18 26.82
N SER A 56 -9.32 18.87 26.94
CA SER A 56 -9.82 18.00 25.87
C SER A 56 -11.11 18.53 25.20
N SER A 57 -12.01 19.16 25.96
CA SER A 57 -13.25 19.75 25.46
C SER A 57 -13.09 21.03 24.63
N GLU A 58 -11.88 21.62 24.62
CA GLU A 58 -11.55 22.84 23.87
C GLU A 58 -10.92 22.55 22.50
N ALA A 59 -10.79 21.26 22.16
CA ALA A 59 -10.13 20.83 20.94
C ALA A 59 -10.91 21.17 19.67
N GLN A 60 -10.15 21.30 18.59
CA GLN A 60 -10.70 21.15 17.24
C GLN A 60 -10.96 19.66 16.99
N GLY A 61 -12.12 19.33 16.42
CA GLY A 61 -12.56 17.95 16.24
C GLY A 61 -13.34 17.44 17.46
N VAL A 62 -13.01 16.24 17.95
CA VAL A 62 -13.70 15.61 19.07
C VAL A 62 -13.04 15.92 20.42
N ASP A 63 -13.82 15.88 21.50
CA ASP A 63 -13.28 15.80 22.87
C ASP A 63 -12.66 14.41 23.05
N GLY A 64 -11.34 14.32 22.94
CA GLY A 64 -10.61 13.04 22.93
C GLY A 64 -10.79 12.23 24.21
N ARG A 65 -10.92 12.86 25.39
CA ARG A 65 -11.18 12.13 26.64
C ARG A 65 -12.59 11.59 26.70
N ALA A 66 -13.58 12.39 26.32
CA ALA A 66 -14.96 11.93 26.24
C ALA A 66 -15.10 10.82 25.19
N ALA A 67 -14.42 10.96 24.05
CA ALA A 67 -14.37 9.98 22.97
C ALA A 67 -13.74 8.65 23.45
N LEU A 68 -12.58 8.68 24.10
CA LEU A 68 -11.96 7.48 24.67
C LEU A 68 -12.86 6.79 25.69
N ALA A 69 -13.54 7.55 26.55
CA ALA A 69 -14.41 7.01 27.58
C ALA A 69 -15.63 6.24 27.02
N THR A 70 -15.94 6.38 25.73
CA THR A 70 -16.99 5.59 25.07
C THR A 70 -16.60 4.14 24.84
N GLY A 71 -15.30 3.84 24.75
CA GLY A 71 -14.79 2.53 24.34
C GLY A 71 -15.00 2.20 22.86
N ALA A 72 -15.34 3.18 22.03
CA ALA A 72 -15.70 2.98 20.62
C ALA A 72 -14.51 2.95 19.64
N TYR A 73 -13.26 3.01 20.12
CA TYR A 73 -12.08 3.05 19.26
C TYR A 73 -11.19 1.83 19.54
N GLU A 74 -10.81 1.13 18.49
CA GLU A 74 -9.88 0.01 18.51
C GLU A 74 -8.42 0.47 18.40
N ALA A 75 -8.18 1.66 17.86
CA ALA A 75 -6.84 2.26 17.79
C ALA A 75 -6.83 3.70 18.34
N VAL A 76 -5.79 4.02 19.10
CA VAL A 76 -5.58 5.36 19.67
C VAL A 76 -4.16 5.80 19.41
N VAL A 77 -3.99 6.93 18.73
CA VAL A 77 -2.68 7.55 18.49
C VAL A 77 -2.53 8.77 19.40
N LEU A 78 -1.47 8.79 20.21
CA LEU A 78 -1.14 9.89 21.10
C LEU A 78 0.12 10.60 20.59
N THR A 79 0.14 11.93 20.61
CA THR A 79 1.37 12.69 20.35
C THR A 79 1.63 13.73 21.42
N GLU A 80 2.90 13.85 21.80
CA GLU A 80 3.39 14.90 22.69
C GLU A 80 3.82 16.11 21.86
N ALA A 81 3.52 17.33 22.33
CA ALA A 81 4.15 18.51 21.77
C ALA A 81 5.61 18.48 22.20
N VAL A 82 6.52 18.58 21.23
CA VAL A 82 7.97 18.61 21.48
C VAL A 82 8.26 19.39 22.78
N PRO A 83 8.75 18.75 23.86
CA PRO A 83 8.68 19.29 25.23
C PRO A 83 9.40 20.61 25.54
N LEU A 84 9.95 21.28 24.53
CA LEU A 84 10.72 22.52 24.64
C LEU A 84 9.90 23.79 24.36
N GLN A 85 8.59 23.68 24.12
CA GLN A 85 7.72 24.86 23.95
C GLN A 85 7.12 25.39 25.26
N ASN A 86 7.05 24.60 26.34
CA ASN A 86 6.19 24.94 27.50
C ASN A 86 6.74 24.60 28.92
N HIS A 87 8.04 24.43 29.13
CA HIS A 87 8.63 24.15 30.46
C HIS A 87 8.15 22.86 31.17
N LEU A 88 7.86 21.79 30.41
CA LEU A 88 7.52 20.48 30.99
C LEU A 88 8.73 19.55 31.03
N THR A 89 8.74 18.65 32.01
CA THR A 89 9.74 17.58 32.07
C THR A 89 9.23 16.36 31.32
N TRP A 90 10.12 15.57 30.71
CA TRP A 90 9.74 14.27 30.11
C TRP A 90 9.04 13.33 31.11
N SER A 91 9.28 13.48 32.42
CA SER A 91 8.54 12.76 33.45
C SER A 91 7.05 13.10 33.52
N ASP A 92 6.65 14.33 33.17
CA ASP A 92 5.24 14.71 33.12
C ASP A 92 4.54 14.03 31.93
N THR A 93 5.20 14.00 30.77
CA THR A 93 4.75 13.28 29.56
C THR A 93 4.47 11.81 29.85
N TYR A 94 5.33 11.14 30.61
CA TYR A 94 5.17 9.71 30.97
C TYR A 94 3.86 9.48 31.74
N GLY A 95 3.59 10.35 32.72
CA GLY A 95 2.38 10.26 33.54
C GLY A 95 1.10 10.48 32.73
N TYR A 96 1.10 11.45 31.81
CA TYR A 96 -0.09 11.73 30.98
C TYR A 96 -0.30 10.71 29.87
N ALA A 97 0.76 10.23 29.22
CA ALA A 97 0.68 9.11 28.28
C ALA A 97 0.05 7.88 28.96
N LYS A 98 0.47 7.56 30.19
CA LYS A 98 -0.13 6.48 30.97
C LYS A 98 -1.60 6.71 31.31
N ARG A 99 -2.01 7.94 31.62
CA ARG A 99 -3.42 8.26 31.89
C ARG A 99 -4.31 8.08 30.66
N PHE A 100 -3.86 8.52 29.49
CA PHE A 100 -4.57 8.29 28.23
C PHE A 100 -4.66 6.79 27.91
N TYR A 101 -3.56 6.06 28.05
CA TYR A 101 -3.53 4.61 27.90
C TYR A 101 -4.52 3.91 28.83
N ASP A 102 -4.52 4.26 30.13
CA ASP A 102 -5.41 3.65 31.12
C ASP A 102 -6.89 3.96 30.83
N LEU A 103 -7.19 5.16 30.32
CA LEU A 103 -8.54 5.53 29.92
C LEU A 103 -8.99 4.73 28.68
N ALA A 104 -8.13 4.63 27.66
CA ALA A 104 -8.41 3.90 26.43
C ALA A 104 -8.64 2.41 26.70
N VAL A 105 -7.66 1.74 27.33
CA VAL A 105 -7.71 0.30 27.61
C VAL A 105 -8.73 -0.03 28.71
N GLY A 106 -9.01 0.91 29.60
CA GLY A 106 -10.06 0.75 30.61
C GLY A 106 -11.47 0.76 30.01
N ALA A 107 -11.67 1.49 28.90
CA ALA A 107 -12.95 1.55 28.19
C ALA A 107 -13.07 0.45 27.11
N ASN A 108 -12.00 0.17 26.37
CA ASN A 108 -11.89 -0.93 25.41
C ASN A 108 -10.61 -1.76 25.71
N PRO A 109 -10.74 -2.93 26.35
CA PRO A 109 -9.59 -3.78 26.71
C PRO A 109 -8.74 -4.28 25.54
N GLU A 110 -9.27 -4.24 24.31
CA GLU A 110 -8.58 -4.64 23.10
C GLU A 110 -7.96 -3.46 22.34
N ALA A 111 -8.17 -2.22 22.81
CA ALA A 111 -7.66 -1.03 22.15
C ALA A 111 -6.13 -1.02 22.07
N ARG A 112 -5.62 -0.79 20.86
CA ARG A 112 -4.21 -0.59 20.58
C ARG A 112 -3.87 0.88 20.76
N VAL A 113 -2.84 1.14 21.57
CA VAL A 113 -2.43 2.52 21.86
C VAL A 113 -1.03 2.75 21.31
N TYR A 114 -0.88 3.83 20.56
CA TYR A 114 0.34 4.19 19.87
C TYR A 114 0.87 5.53 20.39
N MET A 115 2.19 5.62 20.56
CA MET A 115 2.88 6.89 20.72
C MET A 115 3.45 7.31 19.36
N TYR A 116 3.08 8.49 18.89
CA TYR A 116 3.55 9.07 17.64
C TYR A 116 4.90 9.76 17.85
N GLU A 117 5.97 9.13 17.40
CA GLU A 117 7.33 9.67 17.46
C GLU A 117 7.52 10.75 16.38
N THR A 118 7.54 12.02 16.78
CA THR A 118 7.63 13.15 15.85
C THR A 118 9.07 13.63 15.64
N TRP A 119 9.25 14.45 14.61
CA TRP A 119 10.50 15.17 14.29
C TRP A 119 10.58 16.54 15.00
N HIS A 120 11.68 17.26 14.72
CA HIS A 120 11.99 18.61 15.19
C HIS A 120 12.20 19.58 14.02
N ASP A 121 12.43 20.87 14.33
CA ASP A 121 12.67 21.92 13.34
C ASP A 121 13.84 21.57 12.40
N ILE A 122 13.54 21.44 11.12
CA ILE A 122 14.47 20.97 10.09
C ILE A 122 15.42 22.04 9.56
N ARG A 123 15.25 23.34 9.91
CA ARG A 123 16.15 24.44 9.47
C ARG A 123 17.59 24.31 9.96
N SER A 124 17.82 23.54 11.00
CA SER A 124 19.18 23.24 11.47
C SER A 124 20.01 22.41 10.47
N GLY A 125 19.44 22.05 9.30
CA GLY A 125 20.14 21.46 8.15
C GLY A 125 20.42 22.40 6.96
N THR A 126 19.86 23.61 6.90
CA THR A 126 19.99 24.52 5.73
C THR A 126 21.10 25.58 5.87
N GLY A 127 21.99 25.44 6.86
CA GLY A 127 23.07 26.39 7.11
C GLY A 127 22.64 27.75 7.68
N VAL A 128 21.43 27.84 8.25
CA VAL A 128 20.96 29.03 8.98
C VAL A 128 20.74 28.63 10.44
N ASP A 129 21.67 29.04 11.31
CA ASP A 129 21.54 28.92 12.76
C ASP A 129 20.31 29.71 13.21
N VAL A 130 19.27 29.01 13.67
CA VAL A 130 18.16 29.65 14.39
C VAL A 130 18.30 29.28 15.87
N PRO A 131 18.50 30.24 16.78
CA PRO A 131 18.65 29.93 18.20
C PRO A 131 17.31 29.49 18.76
N TYR A 132 17.21 28.21 19.13
CA TYR A 132 16.12 27.69 19.95
C TYR A 132 16.68 27.46 21.37
N ASP A 133 16.59 28.51 22.19
CA ASP A 133 16.81 28.71 23.65
C ASP A 133 17.72 27.80 24.51
N GLU A 134 18.62 27.01 23.92
CA GLU A 134 19.73 26.34 24.64
C GLU A 134 21.11 26.69 24.10
N GLY A 135 21.23 27.70 23.21
CA GLY A 135 22.54 28.16 22.74
C GLY A 135 23.34 27.17 21.89
N ASP A 136 22.80 25.97 21.63
CA ASP A 136 23.43 24.94 20.80
C ASP A 136 22.58 24.67 19.54
N SER A 137 23.11 25.04 18.37
CA SER A 137 22.56 24.68 17.06
C SER A 137 22.89 23.22 16.73
N VAL A 138 22.15 22.30 17.35
CA VAL A 138 22.23 20.87 17.03
C VAL A 138 21.49 20.60 15.71
N PRO A 139 22.12 20.00 14.69
CA PRO A 139 21.45 19.58 13.45
C PRO A 139 20.25 18.67 13.74
N TRP A 140 19.16 18.82 12.99
CA TRP A 140 17.89 18.15 13.28
C TRP A 140 18.02 16.62 13.34
N ARG A 141 18.92 16.04 12.53
CA ARG A 141 19.25 14.60 12.53
C ARG A 141 19.88 14.15 13.85
N GLU A 142 20.79 14.94 14.39
CA GLU A 142 21.42 14.64 15.68
C GLU A 142 20.39 14.82 16.81
N ARG A 143 19.56 15.85 16.73
CA ARG A 143 18.45 16.05 17.68
C ARG A 143 17.45 14.89 17.65
N LEU A 144 17.03 14.46 16.48
CA LEU A 144 16.15 13.30 16.31
C LEU A 144 16.73 12.05 16.99
N ALA A 145 18.02 11.77 16.78
CA ALA A 145 18.71 10.66 17.42
C ALA A 145 18.79 10.80 18.96
N GLN A 146 18.91 12.03 19.47
CA GLN A 146 18.90 12.32 20.92
C GLN A 146 17.50 12.17 21.54
N ASP A 147 16.44 12.41 20.78
CA ASP A 147 15.06 12.37 21.25
C ASP A 147 14.39 10.99 21.10
N LEU A 148 14.85 10.15 20.17
CA LEU A 148 14.32 8.79 19.99
C LEU A 148 14.31 7.96 21.29
N PRO A 149 15.37 7.92 22.12
CA PRO A 149 15.33 7.22 23.41
C PRO A 149 14.28 7.76 24.38
N LYS A 150 13.88 9.03 24.23
CA LYS A 150 12.86 9.66 25.09
C LYS A 150 11.46 9.21 24.67
N TRP A 151 11.19 9.13 23.37
CA TRP A 151 9.97 8.55 22.82
C TRP A 151 9.83 7.07 23.20
N GLN A 152 10.89 6.29 23.02
CA GLN A 152 10.96 4.89 23.45
C GLN A 152 10.74 4.75 24.96
N GLY A 153 11.33 5.65 25.76
CA GLY A 153 11.15 5.70 27.20
C GLY A 153 9.70 5.89 27.66
N ILE A 154 8.87 6.62 26.89
CA ILE A 154 7.42 6.74 27.17
C ILE A 154 6.75 5.37 27.02
N VAL A 155 6.99 4.70 25.88
CA VAL A 155 6.42 3.40 25.55
C VAL A 155 6.85 2.36 26.59
N GLU A 156 8.15 2.31 26.92
CA GLU A 156 8.70 1.45 27.96
C GLU A 156 8.06 1.72 29.33
N TYR A 157 7.91 2.99 29.71
CA TYR A 157 7.29 3.36 30.97
C TYR A 157 5.83 2.91 31.05
N VAL A 158 5.02 3.18 30.01
CA VAL A 158 3.61 2.76 29.98
C VAL A 158 3.51 1.23 30.06
N ASN A 159 4.32 0.53 29.28
CA ASN A 159 4.36 -0.93 29.24
C ASN A 159 4.82 -1.56 30.55
N ALA A 160 5.79 -0.98 31.25
CA ALA A 160 6.23 -1.46 32.56
C ALA A 160 5.18 -1.25 33.67
N ASN A 161 4.21 -0.36 33.47
CA ASN A 161 3.20 0.02 34.46
C ASN A 161 1.75 -0.35 34.07
N ARG A 162 1.56 -1.14 33.00
CA ARG A 162 0.25 -1.68 32.61
C ARG A 162 -0.14 -2.87 33.49
N ALA A 163 -1.43 -3.11 33.64
CA ALA A 163 -1.92 -4.31 34.33
C ALA A 163 -1.62 -5.58 33.51
N PRO A 164 -1.40 -6.73 34.16
CA PRO A 164 -1.18 -7.99 33.45
C PRO A 164 -2.31 -8.29 32.45
N GLY A 165 -1.94 -8.64 31.22
CA GLY A 165 -2.87 -8.98 30.14
C GLY A 165 -3.37 -7.79 29.31
N GLN A 166 -3.03 -6.54 29.67
CA GLN A 166 -3.35 -5.38 28.83
C GLN A 166 -2.43 -5.30 27.58
N PRO A 167 -2.94 -4.74 26.46
CA PRO A 167 -2.18 -4.51 25.22
C PRO A 167 -0.89 -3.75 25.44
N GLU A 168 0.16 -4.08 24.69
CA GLU A 168 1.35 -3.24 24.71
C GLU A 168 1.08 -1.93 23.98
N MET A 169 1.55 -0.82 24.54
CA MET A 169 1.70 0.41 23.79
C MET A 169 2.81 0.23 22.76
N GLN A 170 2.62 0.77 21.56
CA GLN A 170 3.58 0.71 20.46
C GLN A 170 4.01 2.11 20.01
N LEU A 171 5.06 2.18 19.18
CA LEU A 171 5.59 3.43 18.63
C LEU A 171 5.25 3.54 17.14
N ILE A 172 4.71 4.67 16.69
CA ILE A 172 4.64 5.01 15.26
C ILE A 172 5.93 5.77 14.92
N PRO A 173 6.84 5.21 14.10
CA PRO A 173 8.22 5.68 13.92
C PRO A 173 8.35 6.79 12.85
N ALA A 174 7.61 7.87 12.99
CA ALA A 174 7.58 8.89 11.94
C ALA A 174 8.84 9.76 11.87
N GLY A 175 9.45 10.09 12.99
CA GLY A 175 10.75 10.75 13.01
C GLY A 175 11.82 9.89 12.33
N GLN A 176 11.84 8.58 12.60
CA GLN A 176 12.70 7.63 11.89
C GLN A 176 12.38 7.55 10.38
N ALA A 177 11.11 7.59 9.99
CA ALA A 177 10.71 7.58 8.58
C ALA A 177 11.20 8.85 7.86
N MET A 178 11.08 10.02 8.52
CA MET A 178 11.66 11.28 8.03
C MET A 178 13.18 11.22 7.90
N ALA A 179 13.85 10.54 8.83
CA ALA A 179 15.29 10.30 8.78
C ALA A 179 15.66 9.49 7.51
N ARG A 180 14.93 8.42 7.22
CA ARG A 180 15.15 7.60 6.01
C ARG A 180 14.84 8.36 4.73
N MET A 181 13.75 9.13 4.71
CA MET A 181 13.41 9.99 3.57
C MET A 181 14.51 11.00 3.28
N HIS A 182 15.05 11.66 4.31
CA HIS A 182 16.18 12.57 4.15
C HIS A 182 17.41 11.86 3.54
N ASP A 183 17.73 10.66 4.00
CA ASP A 183 18.87 9.90 3.49
C ASP A 183 18.66 9.47 2.04
N ALA A 184 17.44 9.09 1.68
CA ALA A 184 17.07 8.77 0.30
C ALA A 184 17.16 10.01 -0.61
N ILE A 185 16.70 11.19 -0.16
CA ILE A 185 16.83 12.45 -0.90
C ILE A 185 18.32 12.78 -1.12
N ALA A 186 19.13 12.70 -0.06
CA ALA A 186 20.56 12.97 -0.12
C ALA A 186 21.32 11.99 -1.05
N ALA A 187 20.81 10.75 -1.19
CA ALA A 187 21.32 9.75 -2.11
C ALA A 187 20.79 9.91 -3.55
N GLY A 188 19.91 10.88 -3.82
CA GLY A 188 19.28 11.10 -5.13
C GLY A 188 18.26 10.02 -5.52
N GLN A 189 17.68 9.33 -4.53
CA GLN A 189 16.77 8.19 -4.72
C GLN A 189 15.29 8.59 -4.70
N VAL A 190 14.98 9.87 -4.50
CA VAL A 190 13.61 10.37 -4.33
C VAL A 190 13.27 11.33 -5.47
N PRO A 191 12.42 10.92 -6.44
CA PRO A 191 12.06 11.76 -7.56
C PRO A 191 11.32 13.03 -7.12
N GLY A 192 11.72 14.17 -7.68
CA GLY A 192 11.01 15.44 -7.48
C GLY A 192 11.32 16.17 -6.16
N LEU A 193 12.11 15.56 -5.25
CA LEU A 193 12.56 16.22 -4.02
C LEU A 193 14.07 16.47 -4.08
N ASN A 194 14.47 17.69 -3.72
CA ASN A 194 15.86 18.12 -3.64
C ASN A 194 16.35 18.20 -2.20
N ASP A 195 15.44 18.46 -1.26
CA ASP A 195 15.75 18.57 0.16
C ASP A 195 14.57 18.05 1.01
N ILE A 196 14.85 17.62 2.25
CA ILE A 196 13.79 17.16 3.16
C ILE A 196 12.76 18.27 3.46
N SER A 197 13.18 19.55 3.36
CA SER A 197 12.29 20.71 3.49
C SER A 197 11.20 20.79 2.43
N ASP A 198 11.34 20.08 1.30
CA ASP A 198 10.29 19.99 0.28
C ASP A 198 9.02 19.28 0.81
N LEU A 199 9.09 18.59 1.95
CA LEU A 199 7.94 17.98 2.63
C LEU A 199 7.25 18.89 3.66
N PHE A 200 7.74 20.12 3.83
CA PHE A 200 7.27 21.00 4.89
C PHE A 200 6.64 22.28 4.33
N ALA A 201 5.56 22.71 4.97
CA ALA A 201 4.92 24.00 4.71
C ALA A 201 5.68 25.13 5.43
N ASP A 202 6.25 24.80 6.59
CA ASP A 202 7.18 25.67 7.30
C ASP A 202 8.37 24.86 7.81
N THR A 203 8.81 25.10 9.03
CA THR A 203 10.06 24.57 9.55
C THR A 203 9.84 23.34 10.41
N ILE A 204 8.58 23.05 10.75
CA ILE A 204 8.18 21.91 11.57
C ILE A 204 6.87 21.29 11.10
N HIS A 205 5.97 22.04 10.46
CA HIS A 205 4.69 21.55 9.93
C HIS A 205 4.84 21.04 8.48
N LEU A 206 4.21 19.91 8.22
CA LEU A 206 4.22 19.27 6.90
C LEU A 206 3.32 20.03 5.92
N ASN A 207 3.71 20.04 4.65
CA ASN A 207 2.79 20.36 3.55
C ASN A 207 1.99 19.11 3.18
N ASP A 208 1.16 19.18 2.13
CA ASP A 208 0.30 18.08 1.73
C ASP A 208 1.09 16.81 1.38
N LEU A 209 2.21 16.97 0.68
CA LEU A 209 3.10 15.86 0.33
C LEU A 209 3.73 15.19 1.55
N GLY A 210 4.16 15.99 2.54
CA GLY A 210 4.65 15.48 3.81
C GLY A 210 3.56 14.75 4.59
N ASN A 211 2.33 15.28 4.61
CA ASN A 211 1.18 14.64 5.25
C ASN A 211 0.80 13.33 4.56
N TYR A 212 0.89 13.25 3.23
CA TYR A 212 0.71 12.00 2.48
C TYR A 212 1.70 10.93 2.95
N PHE A 213 2.98 11.27 3.03
CA PHE A 213 4.00 10.35 3.52
C PHE A 213 3.72 9.90 4.96
N MET A 214 3.28 10.82 5.83
CA MET A 214 2.87 10.46 7.20
C MET A 214 1.61 9.61 7.25
N ALA A 215 0.66 9.78 6.34
CA ALA A 215 -0.52 8.92 6.25
C ALA A 215 -0.11 7.48 5.94
N MET A 216 0.86 7.25 5.04
CA MET A 216 1.42 5.92 4.78
C MET A 216 2.07 5.30 6.02
N VAL A 217 2.83 6.09 6.79
CA VAL A 217 3.46 5.63 8.03
C VAL A 217 2.41 5.23 9.08
N HIS A 218 1.33 6.01 9.22
CA HIS A 218 0.24 5.68 10.14
C HIS A 218 -0.54 4.46 9.67
N TYR A 219 -0.89 4.39 8.39
CA TYR A 219 -1.58 3.24 7.80
C TYR A 219 -0.80 1.95 8.06
N ALA A 220 0.49 1.94 7.75
CA ALA A 220 1.34 0.78 7.98
C ALA A 220 1.41 0.39 9.47
N ALA A 221 1.50 1.36 10.37
CA ALA A 221 1.67 1.08 11.81
C ALA A 221 0.38 0.63 12.50
N ILE A 222 -0.76 1.21 12.11
CA ILE A 222 -2.07 0.90 12.70
C ILE A 222 -2.54 -0.44 12.16
N TYR A 223 -2.57 -0.60 10.83
CA TYR A 223 -3.15 -1.77 10.19
C TYR A 223 -2.16 -2.91 9.96
N GLY A 224 -0.85 -2.66 10.10
CA GLY A 224 0.17 -3.69 9.87
C GLY A 224 0.21 -4.16 8.41
N ARG A 225 0.01 -3.23 7.47
CA ARG A 225 -0.10 -3.49 6.03
C ARG A 225 0.88 -2.65 5.24
N ASP A 226 1.36 -3.20 4.13
CA ASP A 226 2.18 -2.44 3.19
C ASP A 226 1.28 -1.40 2.49
N PRO A 227 1.57 -0.09 2.62
CA PRO A 227 0.83 0.93 1.90
C PRO A 227 0.96 0.80 0.37
N GLY A 228 1.98 0.10 -0.13
CA GLY A 228 2.14 -0.20 -1.56
C GLY A 228 1.15 -1.22 -2.13
N ASP A 229 0.33 -1.83 -1.27
CA ASP A 229 -0.77 -2.71 -1.65
C ASP A 229 -2.11 -1.94 -1.82
N LEU A 230 -2.13 -0.62 -1.57
CA LEU A 230 -3.32 0.21 -1.77
C LEU A 230 -3.61 0.40 -3.28
N PRO A 231 -4.88 0.33 -3.72
CA PRO A 231 -5.28 0.60 -5.10
C PRO A 231 -4.83 1.99 -5.59
N GLU A 232 -4.32 2.08 -6.82
CA GLU A 232 -3.86 3.35 -7.41
C GLU A 232 -4.96 4.44 -7.47
N ALA A 233 -6.23 4.04 -7.54
CA ALA A 233 -7.39 4.93 -7.46
C ALA A 233 -7.45 5.75 -6.15
N LEU A 234 -6.96 5.18 -5.03
CA LEU A 234 -6.87 5.86 -3.73
C LEU A 234 -5.73 6.89 -3.67
N HIS A 235 -4.90 6.99 -4.71
CA HIS A 235 -3.85 8.00 -4.82
C HIS A 235 -4.23 9.14 -5.80
N GLY A 236 -5.24 8.92 -6.65
CA GLY A 236 -5.62 9.82 -7.76
C GLY A 236 -6.72 10.85 -7.46
N ASP A 237 -7.63 10.58 -6.51
CA ASP A 237 -8.79 11.48 -6.25
C ASP A 237 -8.47 12.69 -5.35
N TRP A 238 -7.20 12.81 -4.93
CA TRP A 238 -6.69 13.85 -4.05
C TRP A 238 -6.51 15.19 -4.80
N GLY A 239 -6.55 15.14 -6.13
CA GLY A 239 -6.33 16.25 -7.07
C GLY A 239 -7.39 17.36 -7.06
N GLN A 240 -8.37 17.35 -6.15
CA GLN A 240 -9.23 18.51 -5.89
C GLN A 240 -8.96 19.23 -4.56
N ALA A 241 -8.20 18.63 -3.63
CA ALA A 241 -7.92 19.18 -2.30
C ALA A 241 -6.43 19.34 -1.98
N PHE A 242 -5.55 18.54 -2.57
CA PHE A 242 -4.12 18.45 -2.23
C PHE A 242 -3.24 18.20 -3.47
N ASP A 243 -2.02 18.73 -3.50
CA ASP A 243 -1.02 18.42 -4.55
C ASP A 243 -0.52 16.97 -4.39
N ALA A 244 -1.13 16.02 -5.12
CA ALA A 244 -0.80 14.60 -5.02
C ALA A 244 0.64 14.28 -5.51
N PRO A 245 1.35 13.33 -4.85
CA PRO A 245 2.64 12.85 -5.34
C PRO A 245 2.54 12.13 -6.68
N SER A 246 3.64 12.12 -7.41
CA SER A 246 3.71 11.70 -8.80
C SER A 246 3.75 10.19 -9.10
N ALA A 247 3.01 9.25 -8.51
CA ALA A 247 3.23 7.78 -8.70
C ALA A 247 4.65 7.30 -8.30
N ALA A 248 5.70 7.44 -9.13
CA ALA A 248 6.73 8.38 -8.68
C ALA A 248 7.36 8.31 -7.28
N LEU A 249 7.26 9.49 -6.72
CA LEU A 249 7.42 9.85 -5.34
C LEU A 249 6.51 9.06 -4.39
N ALA A 250 5.29 8.66 -4.83
CA ALA A 250 4.35 7.91 -4.01
C ALA A 250 4.89 6.51 -3.66
N ASP A 251 5.41 5.76 -4.64
CA ASP A 251 6.04 4.45 -4.43
C ASP A 251 7.20 4.56 -3.42
N VAL A 252 8.04 5.58 -3.58
CA VAL A 252 9.20 5.78 -2.70
C VAL A 252 8.76 6.12 -1.28
N MET A 253 7.71 6.93 -1.12
CA MET A 253 7.12 7.24 0.17
C MET A 253 6.51 6.01 0.84
N GLN A 254 5.78 5.18 0.09
CA GLN A 254 5.17 3.95 0.59
C GLN A 254 6.22 2.94 1.04
N ASP A 255 7.26 2.71 0.22
CA ASP A 255 8.37 1.83 0.55
C ASP A 255 9.08 2.25 1.83
N ILE A 256 9.43 3.54 1.94
CA ILE A 256 10.13 4.06 3.11
C ILE A 256 9.24 3.95 4.35
N ALA A 257 7.94 4.22 4.22
CA ALA A 257 6.98 4.06 5.29
C ALA A 257 6.91 2.60 5.76
N TRP A 258 6.68 1.67 4.84
CA TRP A 258 6.61 0.24 5.13
C TRP A 258 7.90 -0.27 5.77
N GLN A 259 9.05 0.05 5.18
CA GLN A 259 10.34 -0.41 5.68
C GLN A 259 10.60 0.10 7.10
N THR A 260 10.32 1.38 7.37
CA THR A 260 10.52 1.96 8.70
C THR A 260 9.62 1.29 9.74
N VAL A 261 8.33 1.14 9.41
CA VAL A 261 7.34 0.60 10.34
C VAL A 261 7.55 -0.89 10.58
N SER A 262 7.73 -1.67 9.52
CA SER A 262 7.91 -3.12 9.63
C SER A 262 9.15 -3.46 10.45
N GLU A 263 10.25 -2.72 10.31
CA GLU A 263 11.44 -2.89 11.15
C GLU A 263 11.20 -2.44 12.60
N THR A 264 10.53 -1.31 12.84
CA THR A 264 10.31 -0.78 14.20
C THR A 264 9.37 -1.66 15.01
N LEU A 265 8.28 -2.09 14.40
CA LEU A 265 7.23 -2.89 15.05
C LEU A 265 7.47 -4.39 14.92
N ALA A 266 8.58 -4.80 14.27
CA ALA A 266 8.89 -6.18 13.94
C ALA A 266 7.68 -6.89 13.28
N LEU A 267 7.02 -6.20 12.35
CA LEU A 267 5.89 -6.77 11.62
C LEU A 267 6.41 -7.87 10.72
N ASP A 268 5.72 -9.02 10.77
CA ASP A 268 5.99 -10.09 9.84
C ASP A 268 5.35 -9.73 8.50
N PRO A 269 6.14 -9.46 7.45
CA PRO A 269 5.55 -9.13 6.17
C PRO A 269 4.99 -10.39 5.46
N ALA A 270 5.11 -11.56 6.10
CA ALA A 270 4.43 -12.81 5.79
C ALA A 270 3.07 -13.03 6.47
N ASP A 271 2.59 -12.12 7.32
CA ASP A 271 1.28 -12.27 7.95
C ASP A 271 0.56 -10.91 7.98
N PRO A 272 0.16 -10.37 6.81
CA PRO A 272 -0.58 -9.12 6.77
C PRO A 272 -1.91 -9.32 7.48
N ALA A 273 -2.36 -8.27 8.18
CA ALA A 273 -3.65 -8.24 8.85
C ALA A 273 -4.79 -8.73 7.94
N PRO A 274 -5.72 -9.59 8.42
CA PRO A 274 -6.81 -10.08 7.58
C PRO A 274 -7.65 -8.92 7.04
N ILE A 275 -7.97 -8.99 5.74
CA ILE A 275 -8.94 -8.10 5.07
C ILE A 275 -10.34 -8.41 5.61
N ASP A 276 -11.14 -7.37 5.85
CA ASP A 276 -12.51 -7.55 6.30
C ASP A 276 -13.23 -8.51 5.32
N PRO A 277 -13.86 -9.59 5.79
CA PRO A 277 -14.64 -10.44 4.89
C PRO A 277 -15.65 -9.57 4.15
N THR A 278 -15.77 -9.78 2.83
CA THR A 278 -16.86 -9.21 2.04
C THR A 278 -18.18 -9.47 2.77
N PRO A 279 -19.07 -8.47 2.90
CA PRO A 279 -20.36 -8.68 3.57
C PRO A 279 -21.05 -9.86 2.89
N THR A 280 -21.20 -10.97 3.62
CA THR A 280 -22.08 -12.04 3.16
C THR A 280 -23.49 -11.46 3.24
N ASP A 281 -24.07 -11.19 2.06
CA ASP A 281 -25.48 -10.86 1.95
C ASP A 281 -26.26 -11.91 2.76
N PRO A 282 -27.04 -11.53 3.78
CA PRO A 282 -27.78 -12.50 4.55
C PRO A 282 -28.81 -13.14 3.62
N THR A 283 -28.46 -14.33 3.13
CA THR A 283 -29.31 -15.19 2.32
C THR A 283 -30.74 -15.15 2.88
N PRO A 284 -31.76 -14.73 2.12
CA PRO A 284 -33.12 -14.71 2.60
C PRO A 284 -33.54 -16.17 2.89
N THR A 285 -33.83 -16.46 4.14
CA THR A 285 -34.37 -17.75 4.56
C THR A 285 -35.86 -17.83 4.21
N ASP A 286 -36.16 -18.23 2.97
CA ASP A 286 -37.51 -18.68 2.61
C ASP A 286 -37.56 -20.22 2.72
N PRO A 287 -38.40 -20.81 3.58
CA PRO A 287 -38.52 -22.26 3.68
C PRO A 287 -39.20 -22.84 2.43
N ALA A 288 -38.50 -23.75 1.74
CA ALA A 288 -39.05 -24.48 0.60
C ALA A 288 -40.32 -25.29 0.97
N PRO A 289 -41.34 -25.34 0.10
CA PRO A 289 -42.55 -26.10 0.34
C PRO A 289 -42.30 -27.60 0.16
N SER A 290 -43.01 -28.39 0.98
CA SER A 290 -42.98 -29.85 1.00
C SER A 290 -43.86 -30.42 -0.10
N ASP A 291 -43.37 -31.39 -0.87
CA ASP A 291 -44.25 -32.41 -1.47
C ASP A 291 -43.49 -33.73 -1.72
N PRO A 292 -44.14 -34.90 -1.63
CA PRO A 292 -43.50 -36.19 -1.45
C PRO A 292 -43.23 -36.92 -2.77
N THR A 293 -42.25 -37.82 -2.71
CA THR A 293 -41.94 -38.82 -3.75
C THR A 293 -43.07 -39.84 -3.95
N PRO A 294 -43.07 -40.51 -5.13
CA PRO A 294 -43.03 -41.97 -5.04
C PRO A 294 -42.16 -42.70 -6.10
N SER A 295 -41.42 -43.69 -5.60
CA SER A 295 -41.25 -45.08 -6.12
C SER A 295 -40.44 -45.38 -7.40
N ASP A 296 -39.33 -46.10 -7.17
CA ASP A 296 -38.35 -46.76 -8.08
C ASP A 296 -38.92 -48.02 -8.80
N PRO A 297 -38.36 -48.48 -9.96
CA PRO A 297 -37.34 -49.56 -9.91
C PRO A 297 -36.19 -49.50 -10.95
N ALA A 298 -35.05 -50.09 -10.57
CA ALA A 298 -33.74 -50.21 -11.24
C ALA A 298 -33.66 -51.18 -12.48
N PRO A 299 -32.47 -51.50 -13.05
CA PRO A 299 -31.92 -50.98 -14.30
C PRO A 299 -31.81 -52.02 -15.45
N THR A 300 -31.71 -51.56 -16.70
CA THR A 300 -31.30 -52.38 -17.86
C THR A 300 -30.41 -51.57 -18.81
N ASP A 301 -29.14 -51.93 -18.89
CA ASP A 301 -28.12 -51.46 -19.87
C ASP A 301 -28.22 -52.32 -21.18
N PRO A 302 -27.77 -51.93 -22.40
CA PRO A 302 -26.54 -51.18 -22.72
C PRO A 302 -26.66 -49.98 -23.70
N GLU A 303 -25.66 -49.10 -23.59
CA GLU A 303 -25.22 -48.01 -24.47
C GLU A 303 -25.27 -48.28 -26.00
N PRO A 304 -25.32 -47.23 -26.86
CA PRO A 304 -24.07 -46.53 -27.24
C PRO A 304 -24.15 -45.00 -27.50
N ALA A 305 -23.08 -44.33 -27.06
CA ALA A 305 -22.31 -43.27 -27.74
C ALA A 305 -23.00 -41.96 -28.16
N ASP A 306 -22.75 -40.91 -27.38
CA ASP A 306 -22.32 -39.58 -27.86
C ASP A 306 -21.44 -38.92 -26.78
N PRO A 307 -20.21 -38.43 -27.10
CA PRO A 307 -19.38 -37.72 -26.15
C PRO A 307 -19.84 -36.25 -26.07
N VAL A 308 -20.54 -35.90 -25.00
CA VAL A 308 -20.65 -34.51 -24.54
C VAL A 308 -19.37 -34.20 -23.76
N PRO A 309 -18.70 -33.04 -23.98
CA PRO A 309 -17.53 -32.66 -23.20
C PRO A 309 -17.91 -32.60 -21.72
N ASN A 310 -17.14 -33.32 -20.90
CA ASN A 310 -17.26 -33.25 -19.45
C ASN A 310 -16.99 -31.81 -19.01
N ASP A 311 -18.01 -31.20 -18.43
CA ASP A 311 -17.86 -30.17 -17.41
C ASP A 311 -17.02 -30.79 -16.26
N PRO A 312 -15.81 -30.29 -15.94
CA PRO A 312 -15.16 -30.71 -14.71
C PRO A 312 -16.01 -30.20 -13.55
N ALA A 313 -16.63 -31.13 -12.83
CA ALA A 313 -17.23 -30.85 -11.53
C ALA A 313 -16.21 -30.06 -10.68
N PRO A 314 -16.64 -29.07 -9.88
CA PRO A 314 -15.74 -28.34 -8.99
C PRO A 314 -15.03 -29.36 -8.11
N GLY A 315 -13.71 -29.40 -8.24
CA GLY A 315 -12.86 -30.29 -7.46
C GLY A 315 -13.15 -30.13 -5.97
N ASP A 316 -13.15 -31.27 -5.29
CA ASP A 316 -13.11 -31.40 -3.83
C ASP A 316 -12.15 -30.34 -3.21
N PRO A 317 -12.52 -29.58 -2.15
CA PRO A 317 -11.67 -28.55 -1.53
C PRO A 317 -10.54 -29.16 -0.67
N ALA A 318 -9.87 -30.19 -1.17
CA ALA A 318 -8.81 -30.93 -0.51
C ALA A 318 -7.52 -30.92 -1.34
N GLU A 319 -6.90 -29.74 -1.45
CA GLU A 319 -5.45 -29.48 -1.32
C GLU A 319 -5.11 -28.03 -1.74
N ALA A 320 -5.75 -27.03 -1.12
CA ALA A 320 -5.09 -25.73 -1.00
C ALA A 320 -3.96 -25.92 0.02
N ARG A 321 -2.75 -26.26 -0.46
CA ARG A 321 -1.56 -26.17 0.38
C ARG A 321 -1.36 -24.69 0.68
N SER A 322 -1.29 -24.34 1.97
CA SER A 322 -0.92 -22.97 2.39
C SER A 322 0.45 -22.68 1.79
N GLY A 323 0.52 -21.78 0.81
CA GLY A 323 1.79 -21.39 0.23
C GLY A 323 2.68 -20.68 1.24
N LEU A 324 3.93 -20.54 0.84
CA LEU A 324 5.02 -19.89 1.51
C LEU A 324 4.94 -18.39 1.35
N ILE A 325 5.47 -17.70 2.35
CA ILE A 325 5.76 -16.28 2.22
C ILE A 325 7.22 -16.05 2.50
N ARG A 326 7.93 -15.49 1.50
CA ARG A 326 9.38 -15.31 1.54
C ARG A 326 9.74 -13.90 1.13
N ILE A 327 10.66 -13.32 1.90
CA ILE A 327 11.01 -11.92 1.77
C ILE A 327 12.52 -11.80 1.82
N GLY A 328 13.07 -11.18 0.77
CA GLY A 328 14.47 -10.88 0.60
C GLY A 328 15.00 -9.90 1.65
N ALA A 329 16.32 -9.81 1.72
CA ALA A 329 17.02 -8.80 2.48
C ALA A 329 17.15 -7.53 1.62
N ALA A 330 18.21 -6.75 1.86
CA ALA A 330 18.68 -5.79 0.88
C ALA A 330 19.90 -6.41 0.16
N GLY A 331 19.92 -6.36 -1.16
CA GLY A 331 20.89 -7.00 -2.05
C GLY A 331 20.22 -8.05 -2.95
N ASP A 332 20.99 -8.59 -3.89
CA ASP A 332 20.50 -9.55 -4.89
C ASP A 332 20.13 -10.90 -4.25
N ASP A 333 18.83 -11.22 -4.22
CA ASP A 333 18.26 -12.41 -3.60
C ASP A 333 17.75 -13.45 -4.62
N ARG A 334 17.63 -14.70 -4.16
CA ARG A 334 16.95 -15.76 -4.90
C ARG A 334 15.85 -16.37 -4.04
N LEU A 335 14.60 -16.12 -4.41
CA LEU A 335 13.42 -16.64 -3.74
C LEU A 335 12.74 -17.67 -4.64
N VAL A 336 12.29 -18.78 -4.05
CA VAL A 336 11.61 -19.86 -4.76
C VAL A 336 10.45 -20.34 -3.91
N GLY A 337 9.27 -20.38 -4.48
CA GLY A 337 8.03 -20.89 -3.93
C GLY A 337 7.96 -22.42 -3.85
N ASP A 338 6.75 -22.94 -3.75
CA ASP A 338 6.40 -24.35 -3.90
C ASP A 338 5.17 -24.56 -4.80
N ASP A 339 4.38 -25.62 -4.59
CA ASP A 339 3.25 -25.93 -5.48
C ASP A 339 1.93 -25.30 -4.97
N GLY A 340 2.00 -24.37 -4.00
CA GLY A 340 0.86 -23.66 -3.43
C GLY A 340 0.97 -22.16 -3.59
N ALA A 341 -0.13 -21.43 -3.34
CA ALA A 341 -0.21 -19.98 -3.54
C ALA A 341 0.74 -19.18 -2.62
N ASP A 342 1.85 -18.71 -3.17
CA ASP A 342 2.97 -18.09 -2.50
C ASP A 342 2.94 -16.56 -2.54
N ILE A 343 3.69 -15.93 -1.62
CA ILE A 343 4.01 -14.50 -1.68
C ILE A 343 5.52 -14.33 -1.61
N LEU A 344 6.13 -13.84 -2.68
CA LEU A 344 7.58 -13.62 -2.78
C LEU A 344 7.90 -12.14 -2.97
N ARG A 345 8.80 -11.58 -2.16
CA ARG A 345 9.19 -10.16 -2.23
C ARG A 345 10.71 -9.98 -2.21
N GLY A 346 11.32 -9.48 -3.29
CA GLY A 346 12.77 -9.27 -3.42
C GLY A 346 13.32 -8.08 -2.61
N ARG A 347 12.58 -6.96 -2.65
CA ARG A 347 12.87 -5.65 -2.01
C ARG A 347 13.85 -4.79 -2.80
N ALA A 348 15.15 -4.88 -2.59
CA ALA A 348 16.11 -4.00 -3.23
C ALA A 348 17.35 -4.80 -3.57
N GLY A 349 17.86 -4.67 -4.78
CA GLY A 349 18.80 -5.64 -5.34
C GLY A 349 18.29 -6.11 -6.69
N ASN A 350 19.10 -6.87 -7.42
CA ASN A 350 18.64 -7.55 -8.64
C ASN A 350 18.22 -8.97 -8.23
N ASP A 351 16.93 -9.16 -8.04
CA ASP A 351 16.36 -10.34 -7.41
C ASP A 351 15.88 -11.37 -8.45
N ALA A 352 15.87 -12.65 -8.06
CA ALA A 352 15.32 -13.74 -8.85
C ALA A 352 14.23 -14.47 -8.05
N LEU A 353 12.97 -14.28 -8.44
CA LEU A 353 11.78 -14.86 -7.81
C LEU A 353 11.16 -15.90 -8.73
N ALA A 354 10.80 -17.06 -8.18
CA ALA A 354 10.08 -18.11 -8.91
C ALA A 354 8.94 -18.66 -8.05
N GLY A 355 7.69 -18.53 -8.48
CA GLY A 355 6.48 -19.02 -7.78
C GLY A 355 6.36 -20.54 -7.84
N LEU A 356 6.50 -21.10 -9.05
CA LEU A 356 6.38 -22.51 -9.43
C LEU A 356 4.94 -22.95 -9.70
N GLY A 357 4.14 -23.29 -8.70
CA GLY A 357 2.78 -23.75 -8.92
C GLY A 357 1.84 -23.16 -7.89
N GLY A 358 0.58 -22.92 -8.27
CA GLY A 358 -0.37 -22.20 -7.43
C GLY A 358 -0.54 -20.76 -7.90
N ASP A 359 -1.49 -20.05 -7.28
CA ASP A 359 -1.81 -18.66 -7.64
C ASP A 359 -0.93 -17.71 -6.81
N ASP A 360 0.19 -17.26 -7.38
CA ASP A 360 1.28 -16.62 -6.67
C ASP A 360 1.25 -15.08 -6.73
N ARG A 361 1.93 -14.45 -5.77
CA ARG A 361 2.17 -12.99 -5.76
C ARG A 361 3.66 -12.70 -5.66
N LEU A 362 4.25 -12.22 -6.74
CA LEU A 362 5.67 -11.91 -6.84
C LEU A 362 5.89 -10.41 -6.95
N ALA A 363 6.78 -9.85 -6.13
CA ALA A 363 7.22 -8.47 -6.23
C ALA A 363 8.75 -8.36 -6.21
N GLY A 364 9.34 -7.85 -7.29
CA GLY A 364 10.78 -7.64 -7.43
C GLY A 364 11.27 -6.59 -6.44
N GLY A 365 10.87 -5.34 -6.66
CA GLY A 365 11.30 -4.23 -5.81
C GLY A 365 12.13 -3.22 -6.57
N ARG A 366 13.29 -2.84 -6.03
CA ARG A 366 14.21 -1.91 -6.69
C ARG A 366 15.41 -2.66 -7.22
N GLY A 367 15.68 -2.52 -8.50
CA GLY A 367 16.77 -3.18 -9.19
C GLY A 367 16.24 -3.88 -10.42
N ALA A 368 17.12 -4.51 -11.19
CA ALA A 368 16.70 -5.26 -12.37
C ALA A 368 16.36 -6.70 -11.95
N ASP A 369 15.07 -6.96 -11.78
CA ASP A 369 14.56 -8.20 -11.20
C ASP A 369 14.12 -9.20 -12.28
N SER A 370 14.13 -10.49 -11.92
CA SER A 370 13.62 -11.58 -12.74
C SER A 370 12.53 -12.31 -11.96
N LEU A 371 11.30 -12.26 -12.46
CA LEU A 371 10.13 -12.89 -11.84
C LEU A 371 9.58 -13.96 -12.80
N ASP A 372 9.29 -15.13 -12.25
CA ASP A 372 8.70 -16.29 -12.94
C ASP A 372 7.52 -16.78 -12.09
N GLY A 373 6.29 -16.62 -12.57
CA GLY A 373 5.07 -17.02 -11.86
C GLY A 373 4.98 -18.54 -11.78
N GLY A 374 4.88 -19.18 -12.94
CA GLY A 374 4.92 -20.63 -13.07
C GLY A 374 3.60 -21.17 -13.59
N ALA A 375 2.85 -21.89 -12.78
CA ALA A 375 1.56 -22.45 -13.17
C ALA A 375 0.50 -22.06 -12.15
N GLY A 376 -0.59 -21.44 -12.59
CA GLY A 376 -1.62 -20.86 -11.74
C GLY A 376 -1.91 -19.43 -12.17
N HIS A 377 -2.84 -18.78 -11.49
CA HIS A 377 -3.20 -17.39 -11.78
C HIS A 377 -2.35 -16.44 -10.94
N ASP A 378 -1.30 -15.90 -11.54
CA ASP A 378 -0.23 -15.19 -10.86
C ASP A 378 -0.36 -13.67 -10.97
N ALA A 379 0.16 -12.97 -9.96
CA ALA A 379 0.30 -11.52 -9.96
C ALA A 379 1.78 -11.13 -9.80
N LEU A 380 2.39 -10.62 -10.86
CA LEU A 380 3.80 -10.24 -10.92
C LEU A 380 3.97 -8.73 -10.99
N ARG A 381 4.84 -8.17 -10.13
CA ARG A 381 5.18 -6.75 -10.11
C ARG A 381 6.70 -6.52 -10.06
N GLY A 382 7.29 -5.99 -11.13
CA GLY A 382 8.72 -5.64 -11.19
C GLY A 382 9.06 -4.50 -10.23
N ARG A 383 8.25 -3.44 -10.26
CA ARG A 383 8.38 -2.17 -9.53
C ARG A 383 9.40 -1.23 -10.18
N ALA A 384 10.65 -1.15 -9.77
CA ALA A 384 11.57 -0.12 -10.26
C ALA A 384 12.89 -0.70 -10.73
N GLY A 385 13.16 -0.65 -12.03
CA GLY A 385 14.38 -1.14 -12.64
C GLY A 385 14.16 -1.56 -14.08
N GLY A 386 15.00 -2.44 -14.59
CA GLY A 386 14.80 -3.03 -15.91
C GLY A 386 14.45 -4.49 -15.72
N ASP A 387 13.16 -4.77 -15.54
CA ASP A 387 12.68 -6.03 -15.01
C ASP A 387 12.33 -7.02 -16.11
N VAL A 388 12.37 -8.31 -15.77
CA VAL A 388 11.97 -9.40 -16.66
C VAL A 388 10.93 -10.26 -15.95
N LEU A 389 9.70 -10.25 -16.47
CA LEU A 389 8.56 -10.97 -15.91
C LEU A 389 8.07 -12.03 -16.90
N PHE A 390 7.97 -13.26 -16.43
CA PHE A 390 7.36 -14.41 -17.11
C PHE A 390 6.21 -14.90 -16.23
N ALA A 391 4.98 -14.84 -16.70
CA ALA A 391 3.84 -15.19 -15.85
C ALA A 391 3.59 -16.70 -15.84
N GLY A 392 3.39 -17.32 -17.00
CA GLY A 392 3.48 -18.77 -17.14
C GLY A 392 2.20 -19.40 -17.68
N ASP A 393 1.72 -20.46 -17.06
CA ASP A 393 0.44 -21.08 -17.40
C ASP A 393 -0.65 -20.51 -16.48
N GLY A 394 -1.66 -19.83 -17.01
CA GLY A 394 -2.78 -19.28 -16.25
C GLY A 394 -3.17 -17.90 -16.76
N ASP A 395 -4.33 -17.42 -16.32
CA ASP A 395 -4.74 -16.03 -16.60
C ASP A 395 -4.06 -15.11 -15.59
N ASP A 396 -3.05 -14.36 -16.01
CA ASP A 396 -2.12 -13.66 -15.12
C ASP A 396 -2.24 -12.13 -15.16
N VAL A 397 -1.64 -11.47 -14.17
CA VAL A 397 -1.51 -10.01 -14.10
C VAL A 397 -0.05 -9.61 -13.96
N LEU A 398 0.48 -8.92 -14.97
CA LEU A 398 1.87 -8.45 -15.00
C LEU A 398 1.94 -6.93 -14.94
N ARG A 399 2.82 -6.41 -14.08
CA ARG A 399 3.13 -4.99 -13.96
C ARG A 399 4.63 -4.76 -13.91
N GLY A 400 5.22 -4.16 -14.94
CA GLY A 400 6.66 -3.86 -15.00
C GLY A 400 7.02 -2.79 -13.97
N GLY A 401 6.34 -1.65 -14.07
CA GLY A 401 6.46 -0.56 -13.12
C GLY A 401 7.24 0.60 -13.75
N ARG A 402 8.49 0.80 -13.36
CA ARG A 402 9.32 1.91 -13.86
C ARG A 402 10.60 1.35 -14.42
N GLY A 403 10.94 1.79 -15.62
CA GLY A 403 12.25 1.66 -16.20
C GLY A 403 12.16 1.10 -17.59
N ARG A 404 12.76 -0.07 -17.86
CA ARG A 404 12.68 -0.67 -19.18
C ARG A 404 12.53 -2.14 -19.02
N ASP A 405 11.28 -2.57 -19.12
CA ASP A 405 10.87 -3.89 -18.68
C ASP A 405 10.61 -4.81 -19.88
N SER A 406 10.66 -6.11 -19.62
CA SER A 406 10.33 -7.17 -20.56
C SER A 406 9.31 -8.10 -19.92
N LEU A 407 8.05 -8.02 -20.35
CA LEU A 407 6.92 -8.77 -19.79
C LEU A 407 6.42 -9.80 -20.80
N SER A 408 6.17 -11.02 -20.35
CA SER A 408 5.60 -12.11 -21.14
C SER A 408 4.50 -12.82 -20.34
N GLY A 409 3.26 -12.74 -20.80
CA GLY A 409 2.12 -13.45 -20.20
C GLY A 409 2.22 -14.98 -20.36
N GLN A 410 2.59 -15.41 -21.56
CA GLN A 410 2.80 -16.81 -21.95
C GLN A 410 1.51 -17.55 -22.28
N ALA A 411 0.85 -18.28 -21.39
CA ALA A 411 -0.32 -19.08 -21.74
C ALA A 411 -1.49 -18.77 -20.81
N GLY A 412 -2.62 -18.35 -21.37
CA GLY A 412 -3.78 -17.89 -20.62
C GLY A 412 -4.19 -16.50 -21.09
N ASP A 413 -5.31 -15.99 -20.56
CA ASP A 413 -5.81 -14.67 -20.90
C ASP A 413 -5.19 -13.62 -19.96
N ASP A 414 -4.13 -12.92 -20.41
CA ASP A 414 -3.27 -12.13 -19.53
C ASP A 414 -3.58 -10.63 -19.53
N ALA A 415 -3.36 -9.97 -18.39
CA ALA A 415 -3.39 -8.51 -18.26
C ALA A 415 -1.98 -7.94 -18.03
N ILE A 416 -1.46 -7.18 -19.00
CA ILE A 416 -0.06 -6.77 -19.05
C ILE A 416 0.05 -5.25 -19.06
N ALA A 417 0.69 -4.67 -18.03
CA ALA A 417 1.03 -3.26 -17.98
C ALA A 417 2.55 -3.09 -17.88
N GLY A 418 3.17 -2.50 -18.90
CA GLY A 418 4.60 -2.13 -18.85
C GLY A 418 4.87 -1.14 -17.73
N GLY A 419 4.06 -0.09 -17.67
CA GLY A 419 4.20 1.00 -16.72
C GLY A 419 4.92 2.17 -17.37
N ARG A 420 5.76 2.88 -16.63
CA ARG A 420 6.56 4.00 -17.16
C ARG A 420 7.86 3.45 -17.73
N GLY A 421 8.10 3.61 -19.01
CA GLY A 421 9.33 3.09 -19.59
C GLY A 421 9.31 3.00 -21.09
N ASP A 422 10.34 2.36 -21.63
CA ASP A 422 10.32 1.92 -23.03
C ASP A 422 10.27 0.39 -23.03
N ASP A 423 9.08 -0.18 -22.86
CA ASP A 423 8.91 -1.59 -22.46
C ASP A 423 8.74 -2.52 -23.66
N ILE A 424 8.99 -3.82 -23.42
CA ILE A 424 8.74 -4.91 -24.37
C ILE A 424 7.70 -5.83 -23.76
N LEU A 425 6.55 -5.94 -24.41
CA LEU A 425 5.39 -6.68 -23.93
C LEU A 425 5.08 -7.83 -24.90
N ALA A 426 4.79 -9.01 -24.38
CA ALA A 426 4.30 -10.14 -25.14
C ALA A 426 3.12 -10.78 -24.39
N GLY A 427 2.01 -10.95 -25.08
CA GLY A 427 0.81 -11.60 -24.52
C GLY A 427 1.03 -13.10 -24.45
N GLY A 428 1.41 -13.68 -25.58
CA GLY A 428 1.56 -15.12 -25.73
C GLY A 428 0.30 -15.74 -26.33
N ALA A 429 -0.26 -16.73 -25.63
CA ALA A 429 -1.37 -17.52 -26.10
C ALA A 429 -2.59 -17.31 -25.20
N GLY A 430 -3.56 -16.56 -25.69
CA GLY A 430 -4.82 -16.31 -25.00
C GLY A 430 -5.36 -14.95 -25.46
N ALA A 431 -6.49 -14.52 -24.92
CA ALA A 431 -7.05 -13.22 -25.21
C ALA A 431 -6.47 -12.17 -24.25
N ASP A 432 -5.38 -11.54 -24.69
CA ASP A 432 -4.57 -10.70 -23.80
C ASP A 432 -5.02 -9.23 -23.82
N VAL A 433 -4.78 -8.52 -22.72
CA VAL A 433 -5.05 -7.10 -22.57
C VAL A 433 -3.76 -6.36 -22.19
N PHE A 434 -3.31 -5.49 -23.09
CA PHE A 434 -2.19 -4.58 -22.82
C PHE A 434 -2.73 -3.26 -22.28
N VAL A 435 -2.40 -2.94 -21.04
CA VAL A 435 -2.95 -1.81 -20.29
C VAL A 435 -1.97 -0.64 -20.27
N PHE A 436 -2.43 0.52 -20.68
CA PHE A 436 -1.68 1.77 -20.69
C PHE A 436 -2.28 2.78 -19.70
N ALA A 437 -1.41 3.42 -18.92
CA ALA A 437 -1.73 4.48 -17.98
C ALA A 437 -0.87 5.72 -18.29
N ALA A 438 -1.18 6.89 -17.73
CA ALA A 438 -0.46 8.13 -18.06
C ALA A 438 1.07 8.01 -17.94
N ASP A 439 1.80 8.65 -18.87
CA ASP A 439 3.26 8.59 -19.02
C ASP A 439 3.81 7.17 -19.28
N TRP A 440 3.12 6.34 -20.07
CA TRP A 440 3.57 4.97 -20.33
C TRP A 440 4.86 4.88 -21.14
N GLY A 441 5.22 5.92 -21.91
CA GLY A 441 6.47 5.97 -22.66
C GLY A 441 6.39 5.28 -24.02
N ARG A 442 7.45 4.58 -24.45
CA ARG A 442 7.58 4.05 -25.82
C ARG A 442 7.69 2.54 -25.84
N ASP A 443 6.53 1.90 -25.86
CA ASP A 443 6.42 0.46 -25.74
C ASP A 443 6.44 -0.26 -27.08
N ARG A 444 6.76 -1.54 -27.01
CA ARG A 444 6.65 -2.48 -28.12
C ARG A 444 5.87 -3.71 -27.67
N VAL A 445 4.72 -3.95 -28.30
CA VAL A 445 4.02 -5.23 -28.19
C VAL A 445 4.53 -6.17 -29.28
N ALA A 446 5.05 -7.33 -28.89
CA ALA A 446 5.82 -8.22 -29.74
C ALA A 446 4.95 -9.14 -30.63
N ASP A 447 3.75 -9.50 -30.17
CA ASP A 447 2.96 -10.60 -30.72
C ASP A 447 1.44 -10.37 -30.79
N PHE A 448 0.99 -9.11 -30.72
CA PHE A 448 -0.43 -8.74 -30.75
C PHE A 448 -1.25 -9.49 -31.83
N VAL A 449 -2.28 -10.21 -31.39
CA VAL A 449 -3.21 -10.98 -32.22
C VAL A 449 -4.52 -10.22 -32.38
N GLN A 450 -4.75 -9.69 -33.58
CA GLN A 450 -5.97 -8.94 -33.87
C GLN A 450 -7.25 -9.74 -33.63
N GLY A 451 -8.24 -9.12 -32.98
CA GLY A 451 -9.56 -9.70 -32.73
C GLY A 451 -9.57 -10.75 -31.61
N GLN A 452 -8.42 -10.97 -30.98
CA GLN A 452 -8.24 -11.78 -29.78
C GLN A 452 -7.73 -10.88 -28.66
N ASP A 453 -6.64 -10.14 -28.91
CA ASP A 453 -6.03 -9.25 -27.93
C ASP A 453 -6.62 -7.84 -28.00
N ARG A 454 -6.43 -7.07 -26.93
CA ARG A 454 -6.94 -5.71 -26.79
C ARG A 454 -5.91 -4.76 -26.18
N LEU A 455 -6.00 -3.50 -26.57
CA LEU A 455 -5.23 -2.39 -26.01
C LEU A 455 -6.16 -1.54 -25.15
N ASP A 456 -5.86 -1.42 -23.86
CA ASP A 456 -6.66 -0.66 -22.91
C ASP A 456 -6.00 0.69 -22.59
N PHE A 457 -6.67 1.78 -22.98
CA PHE A 457 -6.25 3.15 -22.72
C PHE A 457 -7.15 3.86 -21.69
N SER A 458 -8.04 3.14 -21.00
CA SER A 458 -9.01 3.73 -20.05
C SER A 458 -8.32 4.50 -18.92
N ASN A 459 -7.12 4.06 -18.52
CA ASN A 459 -6.32 4.68 -17.47
C ASN A 459 -5.25 5.66 -18.00
N ALA A 460 -5.15 5.81 -19.33
CA ALA A 460 -4.20 6.69 -20.00
C ALA A 460 -4.72 8.13 -20.18
N GLY A 461 -6.00 8.38 -19.87
CA GLY A 461 -6.64 9.67 -20.14
C GLY A 461 -7.01 9.87 -21.61
N VAL A 462 -7.05 8.80 -22.40
CA VAL A 462 -7.48 8.79 -23.79
C VAL A 462 -8.97 8.44 -23.82
N GLY A 463 -9.82 9.39 -24.20
CA GLY A 463 -11.28 9.18 -24.14
C GLY A 463 -11.87 8.42 -25.33
N ALA A 464 -11.13 8.32 -26.44
CA ALA A 464 -11.55 7.62 -27.65
C ALA A 464 -10.40 7.38 -28.63
N ALA A 465 -10.56 6.38 -29.49
CA ALA A 465 -9.60 6.06 -30.57
C ALA A 465 -9.29 7.24 -31.50
N SER A 466 -10.21 8.18 -31.65
CA SER A 466 -10.00 9.38 -32.49
C SER A 466 -8.93 10.34 -31.95
N GLU A 467 -8.54 10.18 -30.68
CA GLU A 467 -7.48 10.96 -30.05
C GLU A 467 -6.09 10.36 -30.31
N LEU A 468 -6.03 9.12 -30.80
CA LEU A 468 -4.80 8.41 -31.12
C LEU A 468 -4.34 8.71 -32.55
N THR A 469 -3.04 8.85 -32.72
CA THR A 469 -2.40 8.83 -34.03
C THR A 469 -1.97 7.41 -34.36
N ILE A 470 -2.60 6.79 -35.35
CA ILE A 470 -2.32 5.40 -35.77
C ILE A 470 -1.75 5.42 -37.19
N LEU A 471 -0.50 4.97 -37.35
CA LEU A 471 0.24 5.03 -38.62
C LEU A 471 1.03 3.74 -38.86
N ASP A 472 1.21 3.37 -40.13
CA ASP A 472 2.16 2.33 -40.49
C ASP A 472 3.59 2.80 -40.22
N HIS A 473 4.37 1.94 -39.55
CA HIS A 473 5.78 2.09 -39.29
C HIS A 473 6.57 0.95 -39.95
N ALA A 474 7.89 1.09 -40.10
CA ALA A 474 8.71 0.11 -40.81
C ALA A 474 8.65 -1.30 -40.19
N GLU A 475 8.30 -1.39 -38.91
CA GLU A 475 8.31 -2.63 -38.12
C GLU A 475 6.92 -3.07 -37.65
N GLY A 476 5.85 -2.32 -37.95
CA GLY A 476 4.53 -2.57 -37.38
C GLY A 476 3.59 -1.38 -37.42
N ALA A 477 2.52 -1.42 -36.63
CA ALA A 477 1.58 -0.32 -36.46
C ALA A 477 2.03 0.53 -35.27
N LEU A 478 2.28 1.82 -35.48
CA LEU A 478 2.60 2.75 -34.41
C LEU A 478 1.33 3.49 -34.00
N ILE A 479 1.00 3.39 -32.71
CA ILE A 479 -0.11 4.08 -32.06
C ILE A 479 0.52 5.10 -31.11
N ALA A 480 0.17 6.37 -31.23
CA ALA A 480 0.77 7.44 -30.45
C ALA A 480 -0.27 8.40 -29.86
N TRP A 481 0.02 8.91 -28.67
CA TRP A 481 -0.75 9.94 -27.97
C TRP A 481 0.21 10.85 -27.22
N GLY A 482 0.27 12.13 -27.60
CA GLY A 482 1.25 13.05 -27.03
C GLY A 482 2.70 12.61 -27.31
N GLU A 483 3.48 12.39 -26.24
CA GLU A 483 4.85 11.89 -26.31
C GLU A 483 4.97 10.37 -26.21
N ASP A 484 3.87 9.71 -25.82
CA ASP A 484 3.79 8.27 -25.60
C ASP A 484 3.40 7.53 -26.88
N SER A 485 3.90 6.30 -27.03
CA SER A 485 3.60 5.47 -28.19
C SER A 485 3.73 3.99 -27.91
N VAL A 486 2.95 3.17 -28.59
CA VAL A 486 3.13 1.73 -28.65
C VAL A 486 3.28 1.28 -30.10
N LEU A 487 4.30 0.46 -30.35
CA LEU A 487 4.52 -0.22 -31.62
C LEU A 487 4.02 -1.66 -31.53
N LEU A 488 2.98 -1.99 -32.30
CA LEU A 488 2.53 -3.37 -32.49
C LEU A 488 3.36 -4.03 -33.59
N ALA A 489 4.31 -4.88 -33.20
CA ALA A 489 5.25 -5.48 -34.12
C ALA A 489 4.57 -6.35 -35.19
N GLY A 490 4.95 -6.18 -36.46
CA GLY A 490 4.41 -6.97 -37.57
C GLY A 490 2.97 -6.65 -37.98
N MET A 491 2.27 -5.80 -37.24
CA MET A 491 0.90 -5.39 -37.54
C MET A 491 0.87 -4.23 -38.53
N ARG A 492 -0.19 -4.15 -39.34
CA ARG A 492 -0.46 -2.98 -40.19
C ARG A 492 -1.50 -2.10 -39.52
N ALA A 493 -1.36 -0.78 -39.63
CA ALA A 493 -2.29 0.16 -39.03
C ALA A 493 -3.73 -0.03 -39.54
N ASP A 494 -3.89 -0.36 -40.83
CA ASP A 494 -5.19 -0.60 -41.47
C ASP A 494 -5.86 -1.92 -41.06
N ALA A 495 -5.14 -2.79 -40.34
CA ALA A 495 -5.72 -4.01 -39.80
C ALA A 495 -6.60 -3.68 -38.60
N LEU A 496 -6.17 -2.77 -37.71
CA LEU A 496 -6.83 -2.48 -36.44
C LEU A 496 -8.27 -1.97 -36.60
N SER A 497 -9.10 -2.35 -35.65
CA SER A 497 -10.54 -2.10 -35.59
C SER A 497 -10.94 -1.59 -34.22
N ALA A 498 -12.15 -1.03 -34.11
CA ALA A 498 -12.62 -0.46 -32.84
C ALA A 498 -12.71 -1.48 -31.69
N SER A 499 -12.85 -2.79 -31.98
CA SER A 499 -12.87 -3.84 -30.95
C SER A 499 -11.49 -4.12 -30.34
N ASP A 500 -10.42 -3.75 -31.04
CA ASP A 500 -9.04 -3.95 -30.56
C ASP A 500 -8.65 -2.94 -29.46
N PHE A 501 -9.55 -2.00 -29.13
CA PHE A 501 -9.32 -0.94 -28.14
C PHE A 501 -10.36 -0.95 -27.01
N ILE A 502 -9.92 -0.49 -25.84
CA ILE A 502 -10.73 -0.18 -24.65
C ILE A 502 -10.38 1.27 -24.23
N PHE A 503 -11.39 2.07 -23.86
CA PHE A 503 -11.27 3.48 -23.46
C PHE A 503 -12.18 3.78 -22.28
#